data_AF-A0A812J002-F1
#
_entry.id   AF-A0A812J002-F1
#
_cell.length_a   1.000
_cell.length_b   1.000
_cell.length_c   1.000
_cell.angle_alpha   90.00
_cell.angle_beta   90.00
_cell.angle_gamma   90.00
#
_symmetry.space_group_name_H-M   'P 1'
#
loop_
_entity.id
_entity.type
_entity.pdbx_description
1 polymer ?
#
loop_
_entity_poly.entity_id
_entity_poly.type
_entity_poly.pdbx_seq_one_letter_code
_entity_poly.pdbx_strand_id
1 'polypeptide(L)'
;MKKRKDSFESDLQALWVGLEGSKNPSGMLMMKLKDMRMGTFKGMTALNKKIQDFAKRNRLDAQAAVKLAEVMENRDDVDGDLMKLAKHLERSNKPSSLVMMMLRDLREGKPVK
;
A
#
# COMPACT_ATOMS: atom_id res chain seq x y z
N MET A 1 0.33 19.42 9.99
CA MET A 1 1.51 19.56 9.11
C MET A 1 2.66 20.42 9.66
N LYS A 2 2.49 21.23 10.73
CA LYS A 2 3.59 22.04 11.32
C LYS A 2 4.87 21.26 11.71
N LYS A 3 4.77 19.95 11.97
CA LYS A 3 5.89 19.04 12.31
C LYS A 3 6.34 18.11 11.16
N ARG A 4 5.78 18.24 9.94
CA ARG A 4 5.99 17.35 8.79
C ARG A 4 6.18 18.14 7.49
N LYS A 5 7.08 19.13 7.51
CA LYS A 5 7.33 19.95 6.30
C LYS A 5 8.10 19.17 5.23
N ASP A 6 8.98 18.27 5.65
CA ASP A 6 9.87 17.53 4.74
C ASP A 6 9.18 16.34 4.04
N SER A 7 7.93 16.02 4.40
CA SER A 7 7.14 14.92 3.80
C SER A 7 5.94 15.39 2.99
N PHE A 8 5.75 16.71 2.80
CA PHE A 8 4.51 17.25 2.23
C PHE A 8 4.17 16.69 0.83
N GLU A 9 5.14 16.70 -0.10
CA GLU A 9 4.93 16.18 -1.45
C GLU A 9 4.66 14.67 -1.45
N SER A 10 5.43 13.93 -0.64
CA SER A 10 5.28 12.48 -0.49
C SER A 10 3.92 12.10 0.12
N ASP A 11 3.46 12.87 1.09
CA ASP A 11 2.16 12.71 1.75
C ASP A 11 1.01 13.03 0.78
N LEU A 12 1.15 14.09 -0.04
CA LEU A 12 0.19 14.41 -1.11
C LEU A 12 0.14 13.33 -2.18
N GLN A 13 1.29 12.78 -2.58
CA GLN A 13 1.34 11.69 -3.55
C GLN A 13 0.67 10.42 -2.98
N ALA A 14 0.89 10.12 -1.70
CA ALA A 14 0.22 9.02 -1.00
C ALA A 14 -1.30 9.21 -0.97
N LEU A 15 -1.77 10.43 -0.69
CA LEU A 15 -3.19 10.78 -0.74
C LEU A 15 -3.74 10.61 -2.15
N TRP A 16 -3.08 11.17 -3.17
CA TRP A 16 -3.51 11.11 -4.56
C TRP A 16 -3.70 9.66 -5.02
N VAL A 17 -2.66 8.84 -4.86
CA VAL A 17 -2.66 7.42 -5.23
C VAL A 17 -3.76 6.65 -4.49
N GLY A 18 -3.93 6.93 -3.19
CA GLY A 18 -4.96 6.31 -2.37
C GLY A 18 -6.38 6.67 -2.82
N LEU A 19 -6.61 7.94 -3.18
CA LEU A 19 -7.91 8.45 -3.60
C LEU A 19 -8.31 7.96 -4.99
N GLU A 20 -7.37 7.91 -5.94
CA GLU A 20 -7.59 7.44 -7.31
C GLU A 20 -8.10 5.99 -7.35
N GLY A 21 -7.62 5.14 -6.42
CA GLY A 21 -8.04 3.74 -6.31
C GLY A 21 -9.25 3.48 -5.39
N SER A 22 -9.84 4.52 -4.77
CA SER A 22 -10.87 4.34 -3.76
C SER A 22 -12.28 4.32 -4.35
N LYS A 23 -13.11 3.37 -3.89
CA LYS A 23 -14.56 3.35 -4.19
C LYS A 23 -15.34 4.45 -3.45
N ASN A 24 -14.74 5.05 -2.41
CA ASN A 24 -15.29 6.19 -1.67
C ASN A 24 -14.16 7.19 -1.34
N PRO A 25 -13.77 8.04 -2.31
CA PRO A 25 -12.66 8.98 -2.14
C PRO A 25 -12.89 9.97 -1.00
N SER A 26 -14.09 10.53 -0.87
CA SER A 26 -14.42 11.53 0.17
C SER A 26 -14.30 10.96 1.59
N GLY A 27 -14.81 9.75 1.81
CA GLY A 27 -14.69 9.07 3.12
C GLY A 27 -13.23 8.74 3.46
N MET A 28 -12.46 8.29 2.47
CA MET A 28 -11.03 8.01 2.66
C MET A 28 -10.24 9.28 2.98
N LEU A 29 -10.52 10.39 2.28
CA LEU A 29 -9.86 11.67 2.54
C LEU A 29 -10.14 12.15 3.97
N MET A 30 -11.39 12.10 4.43
CA MET A 30 -11.76 12.44 5.81
C MET A 30 -10.96 11.63 6.84
N MET A 31 -10.82 10.32 6.62
CA MET A 31 -10.05 9.44 7.52
C MET A 31 -8.57 9.79 7.53
N LYS A 32 -7.93 9.97 6.36
CA LYS A 32 -6.51 10.34 6.29
C LYS A 32 -6.24 11.73 6.87
N LEU A 33 -7.14 12.69 6.71
CA LEU A 33 -7.05 14.01 7.37
C LEU A 33 -7.13 13.90 8.89
N LYS A 34 -7.98 13.00 9.41
CA LYS A 34 -8.03 12.68 10.84
C LYS A 34 -6.69 12.11 11.33
N ASP A 35 -6.11 11.16 10.61
CA ASP A 35 -4.79 10.59 10.93
C ASP A 35 -3.69 11.66 10.90
N MET A 36 -3.75 12.59 9.94
CA MET A 36 -2.79 13.70 9.84
C MET A 36 -2.91 14.67 11.02
N ARG A 37 -4.14 14.89 11.50
CA ARG A 37 -4.41 15.73 12.68
C ARG A 37 -3.94 15.07 13.98
N MET A 38 -4.11 13.75 14.10
CA MET A 38 -3.65 12.95 15.25
C MET A 38 -2.15 12.65 15.20
N GLY A 39 -1.45 12.96 14.10
CA GLY A 39 -0.03 12.68 13.91
C GLY A 39 0.28 11.22 13.56
N THR A 40 -0.75 10.39 13.39
CA THR A 40 -0.65 8.96 13.07
C THR A 40 -0.58 8.68 11.57
N PHE A 41 -0.81 9.69 10.71
CA PHE A 41 -0.69 9.51 9.26
C PHE A 41 0.72 9.11 8.88
N LYS A 42 0.91 7.99 8.19
CA LYS A 42 2.26 7.50 7.89
C LYS A 42 2.75 7.85 6.48
N GLY A 43 1.90 8.41 5.60
CA GLY A 43 2.28 8.82 4.24
C GLY A 43 2.82 7.69 3.36
N MET A 44 3.55 8.04 2.31
CA MET A 44 4.38 7.08 1.53
C MET A 44 5.57 6.55 2.36
N THR A 45 5.96 7.27 3.42
CA THR A 45 6.95 6.81 4.41
C THR A 45 6.48 5.60 5.24
N ALA A 46 5.20 5.22 5.15
CA ALA A 46 4.64 4.00 5.73
C ALA A 46 5.08 2.72 5.01
N LEU A 47 5.56 2.85 3.77
CA LEU A 47 6.14 1.73 3.05
C LEU A 47 7.40 1.30 3.79
N ASN A 48 7.27 0.33 4.70
CA ASN A 48 8.39 -0.37 5.30
C ASN A 48 9.38 -0.71 4.17
N LYS A 49 10.68 -0.45 4.38
CA LYS A 49 11.75 -0.69 3.40
C LYS A 49 11.59 -2.05 2.70
N LYS A 50 11.14 -3.06 3.45
CA LYS A 50 10.80 -4.39 2.94
C LYS A 50 9.74 -4.39 1.83
N ILE A 51 8.64 -3.65 1.99
CA ILE A 51 7.58 -3.52 0.98
C ILE A 51 8.08 -2.71 -0.22
N GLN A 52 8.90 -1.68 -0.01
CA GLN A 52 9.52 -0.93 -1.12
C GLN A 52 10.45 -1.83 -1.94
N ASP A 53 11.31 -2.60 -1.27
CA ASP A 53 12.23 -3.53 -1.92
C ASP A 53 11.45 -4.62 -2.66
N PHE A 54 10.37 -5.13 -2.07
CA PHE A 54 9.48 -6.08 -2.73
C PHE A 54 8.85 -5.47 -3.99
N ALA A 55 8.30 -4.26 -3.90
CA ALA A 55 7.67 -3.58 -5.02
C ALA A 55 8.67 -3.34 -6.16
N LYS A 56 9.90 -2.89 -5.83
CA LYS A 56 10.97 -2.69 -6.81
C LYS A 56 11.38 -4.00 -7.49
N ARG A 57 11.62 -5.07 -6.72
CA ARG A 57 12.01 -6.38 -7.25
C ARG A 57 10.96 -6.96 -8.20
N ASN A 58 9.69 -6.78 -7.87
CA ASN A 58 8.57 -7.29 -8.66
C ASN A 58 8.01 -6.27 -9.67
N ARG A 59 8.68 -5.13 -9.87
CA ARG A 59 8.30 -4.07 -10.83
C ARG A 59 6.84 -3.60 -10.66
N LEU A 60 6.41 -3.46 -9.41
CA LEU A 60 5.10 -2.90 -9.10
C LEU A 60 5.12 -1.39 -9.33
N ASP A 61 4.05 -0.87 -9.91
CA ASP A 61 3.84 0.57 -9.98
C ASP A 61 3.56 1.16 -8.58
N ALA A 62 3.60 2.49 -8.51
CA ALA A 62 3.42 3.21 -7.26
C ALA A 62 2.07 2.91 -6.59
N GLN A 63 1.01 2.71 -7.37
CA GLN A 63 -0.32 2.44 -6.85
C GLN A 63 -0.41 1.05 -6.21
N ALA A 64 0.07 0.03 -6.91
CA ALA A 64 0.16 -1.32 -6.39
C ALA A 64 1.06 -1.40 -5.15
N ALA A 65 2.18 -0.67 -5.13
CA ALA A 65 3.09 -0.63 -3.99
C ALA A 65 2.43 -0.01 -2.74
N VAL A 66 1.81 1.16 -2.88
CA VAL A 66 1.08 1.82 -1.77
C VAL A 66 -0.02 0.92 -1.26
N LYS A 67 -0.79 0.31 -2.17
CA LYS A 67 -1.92 -0.51 -1.77
C LYS A 67 -1.49 -1.82 -1.10
N LEU A 68 -0.38 -2.41 -1.54
CA LEU A 68 0.24 -3.54 -0.86
C LEU A 68 0.65 -3.16 0.56
N ALA A 69 1.29 -2.02 0.76
CA ALA A 69 1.67 -1.55 2.09
C ALA A 69 0.48 -1.42 3.04
N GLU A 70 -0.61 -0.78 2.58
CA GLU A 70 -1.82 -0.61 3.39
C GLU A 70 -2.43 -1.95 3.83
N VAL A 71 -2.41 -2.96 2.96
CA VAL A 71 -2.95 -4.28 3.30
C VAL A 71 -2.04 -4.99 4.30
N MET A 72 -0.72 -4.94 4.07
CA MET A 72 0.26 -5.62 4.92
C MET A 72 0.34 -5.06 6.35
N GLU A 73 -0.10 -3.81 6.59
CA GLU A 73 -0.18 -3.26 7.96
C GLU A 73 -1.14 -4.03 8.87
N ASN A 74 -2.13 -4.74 8.30
CA ASN A 74 -3.15 -5.48 9.06
C ASN A 74 -2.96 -7.01 8.97
N ARG A 75 -1.76 -7.48 8.59
CA ARG A 75 -1.45 -8.90 8.42
C ARG A 75 -0.49 -9.36 9.50
N ASP A 76 -0.75 -10.56 10.04
CA ASP A 76 0.10 -11.15 11.08
C ASP A 76 1.40 -11.73 10.50
N ASP A 77 1.32 -12.38 9.33
CA ASP A 77 2.45 -13.02 8.63
C ASP A 77 2.79 -12.31 7.31
N VAL A 78 3.35 -11.10 7.43
CA VAL A 78 3.78 -10.31 6.27
C VAL A 78 4.88 -11.02 5.47
N ASP A 79 5.79 -11.73 6.12
CA ASP A 79 6.87 -12.48 5.45
C ASP A 79 6.34 -13.61 4.58
N GLY A 80 5.48 -14.46 5.13
CA GLY A 80 4.88 -15.57 4.40
C GLY A 80 4.00 -15.10 3.25
N ASP A 81 3.22 -14.03 3.45
CA ASP A 81 2.39 -13.47 2.38
C ASP A 81 3.23 -12.90 1.23
N LEU A 82 4.29 -12.15 1.53
CA LEU A 82 5.17 -11.61 0.49
C LEU A 82 5.92 -12.73 -0.26
N MET A 83 6.36 -13.78 0.44
CA MET A 83 7.01 -14.93 -0.20
C MET A 83 6.07 -15.62 -1.20
N LYS A 84 4.80 -15.80 -0.83
CA LYS A 84 3.81 -16.42 -1.71
C LYS A 84 3.45 -15.51 -2.87
N LEU A 85 3.26 -14.21 -2.63
CA LEU A 85 3.03 -13.23 -3.69
C LEU A 85 4.18 -13.22 -4.70
N ALA A 86 5.44 -13.27 -4.26
CA ALA A 86 6.61 -13.33 -5.15
C ALA A 86 6.51 -14.48 -6.16
N LYS A 87 6.16 -15.69 -5.71
CA LYS A 87 6.01 -16.88 -6.58
C LYS A 87 4.95 -16.69 -7.67
N HIS A 88 3.87 -15.96 -7.38
CA HIS A 88 2.84 -15.64 -8.38
C HIS A 88 3.33 -14.59 -9.37
N LEU A 89 4.02 -13.56 -8.87
CA LEU A 89 4.51 -12.45 -9.68
C LEU A 89 5.64 -12.87 -10.62
N GLU A 90 6.48 -13.82 -10.23
CA GLU A 90 7.53 -14.42 -11.08
C GLU A 90 6.99 -14.99 -12.40
N ARG A 91 5.73 -15.44 -12.42
CA ARG A 91 5.09 -16.05 -13.58
C ARG A 91 4.21 -15.08 -14.38
N SER A 92 4.15 -13.81 -13.97
CA SER A 92 3.24 -12.81 -14.54
C SER A 92 3.97 -11.78 -15.38
N ASN A 93 3.42 -11.48 -16.56
CA ASN A 93 3.85 -10.34 -17.37
C ASN A 93 3.14 -9.03 -16.98
N LYS A 94 2.20 -9.08 -16.02
CA LYS A 94 1.44 -7.92 -15.50
C LYS A 94 1.41 -7.96 -13.97
N PRO A 95 2.55 -7.76 -13.29
CA PRO A 95 2.66 -7.97 -11.85
C PRO A 95 1.78 -7.03 -11.02
N SER A 96 1.68 -5.74 -11.39
CA SER A 96 0.78 -4.79 -10.71
C SER A 96 -0.69 -5.22 -10.73
N SER A 97 -1.20 -5.65 -11.89
CA SER A 97 -2.60 -6.07 -12.01
C SER A 97 -2.85 -7.35 -11.21
N LEU A 98 -1.92 -8.30 -11.27
CA LEU A 98 -2.03 -9.55 -10.51
C LEU A 98 -2.05 -9.31 -9.01
N VAL A 99 -1.09 -8.52 -8.48
CA VAL A 99 -1.07 -8.23 -7.04
C VAL A 99 -2.34 -7.49 -6.62
N MET A 100 -2.85 -6.55 -7.41
CA MET A 100 -4.08 -5.81 -7.10
C MET A 100 -5.31 -6.72 -7.00
N MET A 101 -5.40 -7.77 -7.84
CA MET A 101 -6.46 -8.78 -7.70
C MET A 101 -6.32 -9.56 -6.39
N MET A 102 -5.11 -9.98 -6.04
CA MET A 102 -4.84 -10.77 -4.83
C MET A 102 -5.01 -9.95 -3.54
N LEU A 103 -4.71 -8.64 -3.58
CA LEU A 103 -4.92 -7.73 -2.46
C LEU A 103 -6.38 -7.62 -2.01
N ARG A 104 -7.34 -7.94 -2.89
CA ARG A 104 -8.77 -7.99 -2.53
C ARG A 104 -9.02 -9.06 -1.47
N ASP A 105 -8.55 -10.28 -1.70
CA ASP A 105 -8.72 -11.39 -0.77
C ASP A 105 -7.90 -11.19 0.51
N LEU A 106 -6.68 -10.64 0.39
CA LEU A 106 -5.83 -10.38 1.56
C LEU A 106 -6.43 -9.35 2.53
N ARG A 107 -7.18 -8.36 2.03
CA ARG A 107 -7.94 -7.42 2.88
C ARG A 107 -9.03 -8.08 3.70
N GLU A 108 -9.59 -9.18 3.19
CA GLU A 108 -10.63 -9.95 3.86
C GLU A 108 -10.02 -10.98 4.83
N GLY A 109 -8.70 -10.93 5.07
CA GLY A 109 -7.99 -11.85 5.96
C GLY A 109 -7.63 -13.19 5.31
N LYS A 110 -8.05 -13.45 4.06
CA LYS A 110 -7.77 -14.72 3.37
C LYS A 110 -6.27 -14.88 3.09
N PRO A 111 -5.74 -16.11 3.11
CA PRO A 111 -4.34 -16.36 2.80
C PRO A 111 -4.05 -16.22 1.30
N VAL A 112 -2.80 -15.91 0.95
CA VAL A 112 -2.30 -16.12 -0.41
C VAL A 112 -2.27 -17.63 -0.69
N LYS A 113 -2.99 -18.08 -1.74
CA LYS A 113 -3.04 -19.48 -2.17
C LYS A 113 -1.84 -19.85 -3.02
#